data_AF-A0A483A7U3-F1
#
_entry.id   AF-A0A483A7U3-F1
#
_cell.length_a   1.000
_cell.length_b   1.000
_cell.length_c   1.000
_cell.angle_alpha   90.00
_cell.angle_beta   90.00
_cell.angle_gamma   90.00
#
_symmetry.space_group_name_H-M   'P 1'
#
loop_
_entity.id
_entity.type
_entity.pdbx_description
1 polymer ?
#
loop_
_entity_poly.entity_id
_entity_poly.type
_entity_poly.pdbx_seq_one_letter_code
_entity_poly.pdbx_strand_id
1 'polypeptide(L)' 'MRYAYAVYAGQPRYSLRVRNNSFDFDTLKQGISEAHEQNKKFFVASNIIPHNAKIKTYMTDIGPVIELF' A
#
# COMPACT_ATOMS: atom_id res chain seq x y z
N MET A 1 0.85 15.05 7.50
CA MET A 1 1.75 13.97 7.94
C MET A 1 2.63 14.31 9.17
N ARG A 2 2.62 15.53 9.72
CA ARG A 2 3.60 15.94 10.76
C ARG A 2 3.43 15.27 12.14
N TYR A 3 2.25 14.82 12.53
CA TYR A 3 1.98 14.22 13.86
C TYR A 3 1.76 12.70 13.87
N ALA A 4 1.91 12.03 12.73
CA ALA A 4 1.69 10.59 12.64
C ALA A 4 2.98 9.83 12.95
N TYR A 5 2.90 8.84 13.84
CA TYR A 5 3.99 7.88 14.12
C TYR A 5 4.06 6.76 13.07
N ALA A 6 2.99 6.61 12.29
CA ALA A 6 2.89 5.63 11.22
C ALA A 6 1.99 6.13 10.09
N VAL A 7 2.27 5.69 8.87
CA VAL A 7 1.47 5.92 7.68
C VAL A 7 0.83 4.60 7.25
N TYR A 8 -0.46 4.63 6.91
CA TYR A 8 -1.18 3.49 6.36
C TYR A 8 -1.64 3.80 4.94
N ALA A 9 -1.30 2.91 4.01
CA ALA A 9 -1.71 2.99 2.62
C ALA A 9 -2.44 1.72 2.20
N GLY A 10 -3.44 1.84 1.33
CA GLY A 10 -4.10 0.68 0.74
C GLY A 10 -3.24 0.06 -0.36
N GLN A 11 -3.12 -1.27 -0.40
CA GLN A 11 -2.52 -1.96 -1.54
C GLN A 11 -3.33 -1.61 -2.80
N PRO A 12 -2.71 -1.14 -3.90
CA PRO A 12 -3.43 -0.52 -5.02
C PRO A 12 -4.57 -1.37 -5.55
N ARG A 13 -4.29 -2.63 -5.89
CA ARG A 13 -5.26 -3.59 -6.42
C ARG A 13 -6.30 -4.08 -5.39
N TYR A 14 -6.05 -3.90 -4.10
CA TYR A 14 -6.87 -4.44 -3.00
C TYR A 14 -7.53 -3.34 -2.15
N SER A 15 -7.41 -2.07 -2.55
CA SER A 15 -8.06 -0.97 -1.86
C SER A 15 -9.55 -0.86 -2.26
N LEU A 16 -10.39 -0.41 -1.32
CA LEU A 16 -11.82 -0.18 -1.55
C LEU A 16 -12.10 0.98 -2.53
N ARG A 17 -11.11 1.84 -2.80
CA ARG A 17 -11.23 3.04 -3.65
C ARG A 17 -10.28 3.01 -4.86
N VAL A 18 -9.90 1.82 -5.32
CA VAL A 18 -8.92 1.65 -6.42
C VAL A 18 -9.26 2.42 -7.70
N ARG A 19 -10.54 2.69 -7.97
CA ARG A 19 -10.98 3.43 -9.16
C ARG A 19 -10.96 4.95 -9.03
N ASN A 20 -10.75 5.47 -7.81
CA ASN A 20 -10.95 6.88 -7.51
C ASN A 20 -9.75 7.57 -6.85
N ASN A 21 -8.66 6.84 -6.64
CA ASN A 21 -7.44 7.35 -6.03
C ASN A 21 -6.23 7.09 -6.94
N SER A 22 -5.37 8.10 -7.07
CA SER A 22 -4.05 8.04 -7.71
C SER A 22 -3.02 7.26 -6.87
N PHE A 23 -3.45 6.24 -6.12
CA PHE A 23 -2.56 5.47 -5.25
C PHE A 23 -2.00 4.29 -6.04
N ASP A 24 -1.01 4.59 -6.86
CA ASP A 24 -0.21 3.65 -7.65
C ASP A 24 1.11 3.31 -6.94
N PHE A 25 1.95 2.52 -7.62
CA PHE A 25 3.24 2.09 -7.08
C PHE A 25 4.20 3.26 -6.85
N ASP A 26 4.19 4.27 -7.72
CA ASP A 26 5.07 5.43 -7.61
C ASP A 26 4.73 6.27 -6.37
N THR A 27 3.44 6.50 -6.14
CA THR A 27 2.96 7.19 -4.93
C THR A 27 3.29 6.42 -3.66
N LEU A 28 3.18 5.08 -3.70
CA LEU A 28 3.59 4.21 -2.59
C LEU A 28 5.07 4.32 -2.30
N LYS A 29 5.92 4.22 -3.32
CA LYS A 29 7.37 4.34 -3.19
C LYS A 29 7.78 5.69 -2.59
N GLN A 30 7.19 6.77 -3.09
CA GLN A 30 7.43 8.11 -2.55
C GLN A 30 7.01 8.19 -1.07
N GLY A 31 5.80 7.73 -0.73
CA GLY A 31 5.30 7.77 0.64
C GLY A 31 6.11 6.92 1.62
N ILE A 32 6.65 5.78 1.18
CA ILE A 32 7.57 4.94 1.96
C ILE A 32 8.88 5.70 2.22
N SER A 33 9.49 6.28 1.17
CA SER A 33 10.73 7.06 1.31
C SER A 33 10.56 8.22 2.30
N GLU A 34 9.50 9.02 2.12
CA GLU A 34 9.23 10.18 2.99
C GLU A 34 8.96 9.79 4.45
N ALA A 35 8.30 8.65 4.68
CA ALA A 35 8.07 8.13 6.02
C ALA A 35 9.38 7.67 6.66
N HIS A 36 10.20 6.92 5.94
CA HIS A 36 11.48 6.41 6.43
C HIS A 36 12.49 7.53 6.70
N GLU A 37 12.56 8.57 5.85
CA GLU A 37 13.37 9.77 6.10
C GLU A 37 13.00 10.46 7.43
N GLN A 38 11.73 10.38 7.82
CA GLN A 38 11.21 10.93 9.06
C GLN A 38 11.24 9.92 10.23
N ASN A 39 11.88 8.76 10.08
CA ASN A 39 11.89 7.65 11.04
C ASN A 39 10.49 7.19 11.46
N LYS A 40 9.53 7.22 10.53
CA LYS A 40 8.14 6.78 10.74
C LYS A 40 7.93 5.41 10.11
N LYS A 41 7.02 4.63 10.71
CA LYS A 41 6.62 3.33 10.15
C LYS A 41 5.68 3.54 8.96
N PHE A 42 5.83 2.72 7.93
CA PHE A 42 4.88 2.65 6.82
C PHE A 42 4.22 1.28 6.78
N PHE A 43 2.90 1.23 6.66
CA PHE A 43 2.13 0.00 6.61
C PHE A 43 1.27 -0.03 5.35
N VAL A 44 1.31 -1.16 4.64
CA VAL A 44 0.40 -1.44 3.55
C VAL A 44 -0.74 -2.33 4.05
N ALA A 45 -1.97 -1.91 3.81
CA ALA A 45 -3.18 -2.61 4.19
C ALA A 45 -3.90 -3.18 2.96
N SER A 46 -4.29 -4.43 3.06
CA SER A 46 -5.07 -5.13 2.03
C SER A 46 -6.48 -5.38 2.55
N ASN A 47 -7.50 -5.24 1.67
CA ASN A 47 -8.87 -5.53 2.08
C ASN A 47 -9.02 -7.02 2.45
N ILE A 48 -9.63 -7.27 3.61
CA ILE A 48 -9.88 -8.60 4.18
C ILE A 48 -10.95 -9.39 3.41
N ILE A 49 -11.81 -8.71 2.63
CA ILE A 49 -12.83 -9.35 1.77
C ILE A 49 -12.59 -8.96 0.31
N PRO A 50 -11.52 -9.47 -0.32
CA PRO A 50 -11.32 -9.25 -1.74
C PRO A 50 -12.25 -10.15 -2.56
N HIS A 51 -12.57 -9.78 -3.80
CA HIS A 51 -13.25 -10.70 -4.72
C HIS A 51 -12.47 -12.02 -4.85
N ASN A 52 -13.16 -13.17 -4.90
CA ASN A 52 -12.55 -14.50 -4.89
C ASN A 52 -11.39 -14.69 -5.90
N ALA A 53 -11.50 -14.08 -7.10
CA ALA A 53 -10.44 -14.12 -8.11
C ALA A 53 -9.10 -13.55 -7.62
N LYS A 54 -9.13 -12.57 -6.71
CA LYS A 54 -7.95 -11.90 -6.15
C LYS A 54 -7.28 -12.67 -5.01
N ILE A 55 -7.95 -13.64 -4.41
CA ILE A 55 -7.35 -14.50 -3.37
C ILE A 55 -6.25 -15.35 -3.99
N LYS A 56 -6.53 -15.92 -5.16
CA LYS A 56 -5.59 -16.81 -5.88
C LYS A 56 -4.31 -16.11 -6.32
N THR A 57 -4.39 -14.81 -6.63
CA THR A 57 -3.26 -14.02 -7.14
C THR A 57 -2.58 -13.18 -6.06
N TYR A 58 -3.01 -13.27 -4.80
CA TYR A 58 -2.57 -12.34 -3.75
C TYR A 58 -1.05 -12.24 -3.61
N MET A 59 -0.36 -13.39 -3.53
CA MET A 59 1.10 -13.40 -3.35
C MET A 59 1.83 -12.79 -4.55
N THR A 60 1.37 -13.06 -5.76
CA THR A 60 1.90 -12.43 -6.98
C THR A 60 1.64 -10.93 -6.99
N ASP A 61 0.45 -10.51 -6.56
CA ASP A 61 0.02 -9.11 -6.61
C ASP A 61 0.63 -8.25 -5.49
N ILE A 62 1.04 -8.84 -4.37
CA ILE A 62 1.73 -8.13 -3.28
C ILE A 62 3.25 -8.12 -3.47
N GLY A 63 3.83 -9.05 -4.24
CA GLY A 63 5.27 -9.13 -4.50
C GLY A 63 5.91 -7.78 -4.87
N PRO A 64 5.43 -7.08 -5.91
CA PRO A 64 5.98 -5.77 -6.29
C PRO A 64 5.83 -4.69 -5.21
N VAL A 65 4.89 -4.83 -4.27
CA VAL A 65 4.75 -3.88 -3.14
C VAL A 65 5.78 -4.17 -2.05
N ILE A 66 6.08 -5.45 -1.81
CA ILE A 66 7.12 -5.85 -0.85
C ILE A 66 8.48 -5.34 -1.30
N GLU A 67 8.75 -5.36 -2.62
CA GLU A 67 9.99 -4.82 -3.21
C GLU A 67 10.17 -3.31 -3.04
N LEU A 68 9.14 -2.57 -2.57
CA LEU A 68 9.24 -1.14 -2.29
C LEU A 68 9.75 -0.81 -0.87
N PHE A 69 9.78 -1.80 0.03
CA PHE A 69 10.28 -1.65 1.40
C PHE A 69 11.79 -1.89 1.48
#